data_AF-A0A2P8CY71-F1
#
_entry.id   AF-A0A2P8CY71-F1
#
_cell.length_a   1.000
_cell.length_b   1.000
_cell.length_c   1.000
_cell.angle_alpha   90.00
_cell.angle_beta   90.00
_cell.angle_gamma   90.00
#
_symmetry.space_group_name_H-M   'P 1'
#
loop_
_entity.id
_entity.type
_entity.pdbx_description
1 polymer ?
#
loop_
_entity_poly.entity_id
_entity_poly.type
_entity_poly.pdbx_seq_one_letter_code
_entity_poly.pdbx_strand_id
1 'polypeptide(L)'
;MTHTSPTAPAAIARLYQDQELRVVDIAARTELSDGQIRAILTDQGIALRRRTTSRVPPEDRPSPADLVTAYDQGASIRTLTQRTGMSYGYIHRALVGAGVRFRVRGGQRPRAVGVRR
;
A
#
# COMPACT_ATOMS: atom_id res chain seq x y z
N MET A 1 3.03 -21.63 36.99
CA MET A 1 3.75 -20.85 35.96
C MET A 1 3.20 -21.24 34.60
N THR A 2 2.24 -20.48 34.07
CA THR A 2 1.57 -20.80 32.79
C THR A 2 2.52 -20.52 31.63
N HIS A 3 3.06 -21.56 31.02
CA HIS A 3 3.73 -21.47 29.72
C HIS A 3 2.69 -20.97 28.70
N THR A 4 2.74 -19.69 28.38
CA THR A 4 1.95 -19.16 27.26
C THR A 4 2.67 -19.64 26.00
N SER A 5 2.24 -20.77 25.43
CA SER A 5 2.78 -21.25 24.17
C SER A 5 2.65 -20.15 23.10
N PRO A 6 3.65 -19.97 22.23
CA PRO A 6 3.65 -18.92 21.19
C PRO A 6 2.49 -19.06 20.19
N THR A 7 1.82 -20.22 20.19
CA THR A 7 0.66 -20.56 19.36
C THR A 7 -0.69 -20.14 19.98
N ALA A 8 -0.70 -19.64 21.22
CA ALA A 8 -1.95 -19.27 21.89
C ALA A 8 -2.63 -18.07 21.22
N PRO A 9 -3.98 -18.05 21.11
CA PRO A 9 -4.72 -16.96 20.46
C PRO A 9 -4.36 -15.55 20.99
N ALA A 10 -4.23 -15.43 22.31
CA ALA A 10 -3.85 -14.18 22.97
C ALA A 10 -2.40 -13.75 22.68
N ALA A 11 -1.49 -14.69 22.44
CA ALA A 11 -0.11 -14.38 22.06
C ALA A 11 -0.05 -13.81 20.65
N ILE A 12 -0.82 -14.38 19.71
CA ILE A 12 -0.92 -13.89 18.32
C ILE A 12 -1.53 -12.49 18.28
N ALA A 13 -2.57 -12.24 19.08
CA ALA A 13 -3.17 -10.91 19.24
C ALA A 13 -2.14 -9.87 19.72
N ARG A 14 -1.32 -10.21 20.73
CA ARG A 14 -0.26 -9.34 21.24
C ARG A 14 0.84 -9.10 20.21
N LEU A 15 1.30 -10.13 19.49
CA LEU A 15 2.28 -9.97 18.41
C LEU A 15 1.77 -9.03 17.30
N TYR A 16 0.47 -9.08 17.01
CA TYR A 16 -0.17 -8.20 16.04
C TYR A 16 -0.32 -6.75 16.55
N GLN A 17 -0.70 -6.56 17.81
CA GLN A 17 -0.99 -5.24 18.39
C GLN A 17 0.25 -4.51 18.93
N ASP A 18 1.19 -5.22 19.54
CA ASP A 18 2.33 -4.68 20.29
C ASP A 18 3.58 -4.50 19.42
N GLN A 19 3.80 -5.40 18.45
CA GLN A 19 5.01 -5.40 17.60
C GLN A 19 4.77 -4.95 16.15
N GLU A 20 3.56 -4.51 15.81
CA GLU A 20 3.12 -4.17 14.44
C GLU A 20 3.44 -5.27 13.39
N LEU A 21 3.66 -6.51 13.82
CA LEU A 21 4.06 -7.61 12.95
C LEU A 21 2.89 -7.99 12.03
N ARG A 22 3.19 -8.18 10.75
CA ARG A 22 2.16 -8.57 9.78
C ARG A 22 1.81 -10.04 10.00
N VAL A 23 0.62 -10.44 9.56
CA VAL A 23 0.20 -11.86 9.54
C VAL A 23 1.27 -12.78 8.95
N VAL A 24 1.95 -12.36 7.88
CA VAL A 24 3.06 -13.11 7.27
C VAL A 24 4.30 -13.21 8.17
N ASP A 25 4.59 -12.16 8.95
CA ASP A 25 5.74 -12.14 9.88
C ASP A 25 5.44 -12.98 11.13
N ILE A 26 4.17 -13.07 11.51
CA ILE A 26 3.67 -13.97 12.56
C ILE A 26 3.68 -15.42 12.06
N ALA A 27 3.26 -15.68 10.81
CA ALA A 27 3.33 -16.99 10.18
C ALA A 27 4.76 -17.49 10.01
N ALA A 28 5.72 -16.60 9.76
CA ALA A 28 7.13 -16.98 9.69
C ALA A 28 7.74 -17.34 11.07
N ARG A 29 7.12 -16.87 12.16
CA ARG A 29 7.59 -17.08 13.54
C ARG A 29 6.80 -18.14 14.30
N THR A 30 5.67 -18.56 13.77
CA THR A 30 4.79 -19.56 14.36
C THR A 30 4.64 -20.70 13.37
N GLU A 31 4.34 -21.91 13.84
CA GLU A 31 4.04 -23.04 12.94
C GLU A 31 2.63 -22.93 12.31
N LEU A 32 2.03 -21.74 12.32
CA LEU A 32 0.66 -21.51 11.89
C LEU A 32 0.59 -20.95 10.48
N SER A 33 -0.39 -21.45 9.74
CA SER A 33 -0.71 -20.92 8.43
C SER A 33 -1.34 -19.53 8.52
N ASP A 34 -1.13 -18.76 7.45
CA ASP A 34 -1.74 -17.46 7.19
C ASP A 34 -3.28 -17.45 7.39
N GLY A 35 -3.95 -18.57 7.08
CA GLY A 35 -5.39 -18.74 7.30
C GLY A 35 -5.77 -18.92 8.77
N GLN A 36 -4.99 -19.73 9.52
CA GLN A 36 -5.20 -19.95 10.94
C GLN A 36 -4.99 -18.67 11.76
N ILE A 37 -3.95 -17.89 11.44
CA ILE A 37 -3.71 -16.61 12.10
C ILE A 37 -4.84 -15.62 11.83
N ARG A 38 -5.37 -15.57 10.60
CA ARG A 38 -6.52 -14.71 10.29
C ARG A 38 -7.78 -15.14 11.03
N ALA A 39 -8.05 -16.45 11.09
CA ALA A 39 -9.19 -17.00 11.83
C ALA A 39 -9.10 -16.65 13.32
N ILE A 40 -7.93 -16.84 13.94
CA ILE A 40 -7.66 -16.50 15.34
C ILE A 40 -7.84 -15.00 15.60
N LEU A 41 -7.26 -14.13 14.76
CA LEU A 41 -7.41 -12.69 14.95
C LEU A 41 -8.87 -12.25 14.80
N THR A 42 -9.61 -12.85 13.86
CA THR A 42 -11.03 -12.55 13.65
C THR A 42 -11.90 -13.03 14.81
N ASP A 43 -11.65 -14.23 15.32
CA ASP A 43 -12.31 -14.81 16.50
C ASP A 43 -12.13 -13.94 17.75
N GLN A 44 -10.94 -13.34 17.91
CA GLN A 44 -10.64 -12.40 18.99
C GLN A 44 -11.20 -10.99 18.76
N GLY A 45 -12.00 -10.77 17.70
CA GLY A 45 -12.60 -9.48 17.37
C GLY A 45 -11.59 -8.46 16.80
N ILE A 46 -10.39 -8.89 16.44
CA ILE A 46 -9.35 -8.03 15.87
C ILE A 46 -9.59 -7.97 14.36
N ALA A 47 -10.20 -6.87 13.93
CA ALA A 47 -10.35 -6.56 12.51
C ALA A 47 -8.97 -6.41 11.87
N LEU A 48 -8.62 -7.36 11.00
CA LEU A 48 -7.39 -7.30 10.22
C LEU A 48 -7.35 -6.00 9.43
N ARG A 49 -6.39 -5.15 9.75
CA ARG A 49 -6.14 -3.93 8.99
C ARG A 49 -5.87 -4.33 7.53
N ARG A 50 -6.84 -4.07 6.64
CA ARG A 50 -6.66 -4.21 5.20
C ARG A 50 -5.59 -3.20 4.79
N ARG A 51 -4.32 -3.61 4.81
CA ARG A 51 -3.24 -2.70 4.44
C ARG A 51 -3.41 -2.30 2.99
N THR A 52 -3.62 -1.01 2.79
CA THR A 52 -3.22 -0.34 1.57
C THR A 52 -1.69 -0.43 1.54
N THR A 53 -1.14 -1.25 0.67
CA THR A 53 0.26 -1.65 0.69
C THR A 53 1.16 -0.58 0.07
N SER A 54 2.17 -0.15 0.84
CA SER A 54 3.52 -0.03 0.28
C SER A 54 4.46 -0.87 1.15
N ARG A 55 5.36 -1.60 0.51
CA ARG A 55 6.42 -2.42 1.15
C ARG A 55 7.61 -1.56 1.60
N VAL A 56 7.61 -0.27 1.27
CA VAL A 56 8.68 0.68 1.57
C VAL A 56 8.57 1.17 3.02
N PRO A 57 9.66 1.10 3.82
CA PRO A 57 9.75 1.69 5.15
C PRO A 57 9.33 3.18 5.15
N PRO A 58 8.82 3.71 6.28
CA PRO A 58 8.38 5.11 6.37
C PRO A 58 9.50 6.12 6.09
N GLU A 59 10.75 5.80 6.41
CA GLU A 59 11.92 6.66 6.18
C GLU A 59 12.33 6.78 4.70
N ASP A 60 12.17 5.71 3.92
CA ASP A 60 12.51 5.67 2.49
C ASP A 60 11.40 6.24 1.59
N ARG A 61 10.35 6.82 2.19
CA ARG A 61 9.23 7.36 1.40
C ARG A 61 9.64 8.65 0.71
N PRO A 62 9.41 8.81 -0.60
CA PRO A 62 9.63 10.08 -1.26
C PRO A 62 8.69 11.13 -0.65
N SER A 63 9.20 12.35 -0.48
CA SER A 63 8.37 13.42 0.04
C SER A 63 7.24 13.74 -0.94
N PRO A 64 6.03 14.07 -0.46
CA PRO A 64 4.94 14.49 -1.33
C PRO A 64 5.33 15.69 -2.20
N ALA A 65 6.12 16.63 -1.68
CA ALA A 65 6.60 17.80 -2.42
C ALA A 65 7.50 17.42 -3.61
N ASP A 66 8.39 16.44 -3.43
CA ASP A 66 9.24 15.94 -4.53
C ASP A 66 8.42 15.25 -5.61
N LEU A 67 7.40 14.49 -5.23
CA LEU A 67 6.48 13.84 -6.17
C LEU A 67 5.69 14.87 -6.98
N VAL A 68 5.20 15.93 -6.33
CA VAL A 68 4.48 17.03 -6.98
C VAL A 68 5.40 17.75 -7.96
N THR A 69 6.62 18.10 -7.53
CA THR A 69 7.61 18.80 -8.36
C THR A 69 7.96 17.97 -9.60
N ALA A 70 8.23 16.67 -9.42
CA ALA A 70 8.53 15.80 -10.53
C ALA A 70 7.32 15.61 -11.48
N TYR A 71 6.09 15.56 -10.95
CA TYR A 71 4.87 15.55 -11.76
C TYR A 71 4.70 16.84 -12.56
N ASP A 72 4.96 17.99 -11.94
CA ASP A 72 4.87 19.32 -12.57
C ASP A 72 5.90 19.48 -13.70
N GLN A 73 7.12 18.98 -13.50
CA GLN A 73 8.15 18.85 -14.54
C GLN A 73 7.77 17.92 -15.70
N GLY A 74 6.60 17.25 -15.63
CA GLY A 74 6.06 16.43 -16.70
C GLY A 74 6.30 14.93 -16.54
N ALA A 75 6.84 14.48 -15.40
CA ALA A 75 6.92 13.06 -15.13
C ALA A 75 5.49 12.47 -14.99
N SER A 76 5.25 11.35 -15.67
CA SER A 76 4.01 10.59 -15.48
C SER A 76 4.04 9.85 -14.14
N ILE A 77 2.87 9.58 -13.56
CA ILE A 77 2.74 8.76 -12.35
C ILE A 77 3.51 7.43 -12.51
N ARG A 78 3.45 6.80 -13.70
CA ARG A 78 4.20 5.58 -14.01
C ARG A 78 5.72 5.78 -13.88
N THR A 79 6.26 6.87 -14.38
CA THR A 79 7.69 7.21 -14.23
C THR A 79 8.04 7.42 -12.75
N LEU A 80 7.18 8.09 -11.98
CA LEU A 80 7.38 8.28 -10.55
C LEU A 80 7.39 6.95 -9.80
N THR A 81 6.50 6.00 -10.15
CA THR A 81 6.47 4.67 -9.52
C THR A 81 7.75 3.89 -9.77
N GLN A 82 8.30 3.97 -10.99
CA GLN A 82 9.56 3.31 -11.34
C GLN A 82 10.75 3.94 -10.63
N ARG A 83 10.79 5.27 -10.52
CA ARG A 83 11.89 6.00 -9.89
C ARG A 83 11.92 5.84 -8.36
N THR A 84 10.75 5.76 -7.74
CA THR A 84 10.63 5.76 -6.26
C THR A 84 10.38 4.39 -5.67
N GLY A 85 10.16 3.36 -6.51
CA GLY A 85 9.75 2.03 -6.06
C GLY A 85 8.36 2.00 -5.39
N MET A 86 7.60 3.10 -5.47
CA MET A 86 6.30 3.22 -4.83
C MET A 86 5.17 2.68 -5.71
N SER A 87 4.13 2.19 -5.05
CA SER A 87 2.92 1.76 -5.74
C SER A 87 2.21 2.96 -6.38
N TYR A 88 1.57 2.71 -7.53
CA TYR A 88 0.75 3.73 -8.20
C TYR A 88 -0.29 4.35 -7.24
N GLY A 89 -0.94 3.53 -6.42
CA GLY A 89 -1.91 3.99 -5.43
C GLY A 89 -1.30 4.91 -4.38
N TYR A 90 -0.05 4.66 -3.96
CA TYR A 90 0.67 5.55 -3.04
C TYR A 90 0.92 6.92 -3.69
N ILE A 91 1.50 6.93 -4.90
CA ILE A 91 1.81 8.19 -5.60
C ILE A 91 0.53 8.95 -5.94
N HIS A 92 -0.51 8.27 -6.40
CA HIS A 92 -1.80 8.89 -6.69
C HIS A 92 -2.39 9.54 -5.44
N ARG A 93 -2.40 8.86 -4.29
CA ARG A 93 -2.88 9.43 -3.03
C ARG A 93 -2.02 10.59 -2.54
N ALA A 94 -0.69 10.50 -2.70
CA ALA A 94 0.22 11.58 -2.34
C ALA A 94 -0.05 12.84 -3.19
N LEU A 95 -0.22 12.68 -4.51
CA LEU A 95 -0.54 13.79 -5.41
C LEU A 95 -1.95 14.37 -5.15
N VAL A 96 -2.96 13.52 -4.92
CA VAL A 96 -4.31 13.96 -4.53
C VAL A 96 -4.27 14.72 -3.21
N GLY A 97 -3.61 14.17 -2.19
CA GLY A 97 -3.49 14.79 -0.86
C GLY A 97 -2.73 16.11 -0.90
N ALA A 98 -1.78 16.26 -1.83
CA ALA A 98 -1.09 17.51 -2.10
C ALA A 98 -1.89 18.50 -2.97
N GLY A 99 -3.11 18.15 -3.38
CA GLY A 99 -3.99 19.04 -4.16
C GLY A 99 -3.59 19.17 -5.64
N VAL A 100 -2.79 18.25 -6.18
CA VAL A 100 -2.35 18.30 -7.57
C VAL A 100 -3.55 18.14 -8.51
N ARG A 101 -3.69 19.07 -9.45
CA ARG A 101 -4.63 18.94 -10.56
C ARG A 101 -4.06 17.96 -11.59
N PHE A 102 -4.63 16.76 -11.65
CA PHE A 102 -4.22 15.80 -12.68
C PHE A 102 -4.50 16.37 -14.07
N ARG A 103 -3.48 16.30 -14.93
CA ARG A 103 -3.61 16.64 -16.33
C ARG A 103 -4.68 15.74 -16.94
N VAL A 104 -5.73 16.36 -17.48
CA VAL A 104 -6.83 15.64 -18.13
C VAL A 104 -6.23 14.86 -19.30
N ARG A 105 -6.25 13.53 -19.24
CA ARG A 105 -5.90 12.70 -20.40
C ARG A 105 -7.05 12.75 -21.39
N GLY A 106 -7.13 13.86 -22.11
CA GLY A 106 -8.08 14.12 -23.18
C GLY A 106 -7.31 14.56 -24.40
N GLY A 107 -6.64 13.63 -25.07
CA GLY A 107 -6.45 13.78 -26.50
C GLY A 107 -7.84 13.82 -27.10
N GLN A 108 -8.32 15.02 -27.43
CA GLN A 108 -9.31 15.18 -28.48
C GLN A 108 -8.68 14.52 -29.70
N ARG A 109 -9.06 13.27 -29.99
CA ARG A 109 -8.74 12.68 -31.30
C ARG A 109 -9.27 13.70 -32.31
N PRO A 110 -8.44 14.30 -33.19
CA PRO A 110 -9.01 14.98 -34.34
C PRO A 110 -9.84 13.91 -35.04
N ARG A 111 -11.16 14.11 -35.05
CA ARG A 111 -12.07 13.29 -35.84
C ARG A 111 -11.51 13.33 -37.25
N ALA A 112 -11.03 12.18 -37.74
CA ALA A 112 -10.54 12.06 -39.10
C ALA A 112 -11.67 12.58 -40.01
N VAL A 113 -11.47 13.77 -40.56
CA VAL A 113 -12.35 14.32 -41.57
C VAL A 113 -12.18 13.41 -42.78
N GLY A 114 -13.24 12.72 -43.17
CA GLY A 114 -13.23 11.88 -44.34
C GLY A 114 -12.91 12.74 -45.56
N VAL A 115 -11.73 12.54 -46.14
CA VAL A 115 -11.44 13.03 -47.49
C VAL A 115 -12.17 12.09 -48.44
N ARG A 116 -13.34 12.53 -48.90
CA ARG A 116 -13.96 12.03 -50.12
C ARG A 116 -13.35 12.81 -51.29
N ARG A 117 -12.57 12.13 -52.13
CA ARG A 117 -12.38 12.46 -53.53
C ARG A 117 -12.34 11.16 -54.32
#